data_AF-A0AA39FE43-F1
#
_entry.id   AF-A0AA39FE43-F1
#
_cell.length_a   1.000
_cell.length_b   1.000
_cell.length_c   1.000
_cell.angle_alpha   90.00
_cell.angle_beta   90.00
_cell.angle_gamma   90.00
#
_symmetry.space_group_name_H-M   'P 1'
#
loop_
_entity.id
_entity.type
_entity.pdbx_description
1 polymer ?
#
loop_
_entity_poly.entity_id
_entity_poly.type
_entity_poly.pdbx_seq_one_letter_code
_entity_poly.pdbx_strand_id
1 'polypeptide(L)'
;MKLKRSEALKWTCKFGSILCKSEATEKLLKWFDNPETNALPEDDKDRIMCAELSTDDQKLWKKVKPPNIFHATPMSCISNISFLENHIFRSITKNPTYTEFSYTCRVVYSNTEHGVTAVLNFINNHYKELTNLNGYSIDKLKNDISILAIKIRNKKQRDKLKTFIESNKVSLNGALDRALAYVDKELKIIDKELHPFKEFFDNNMRKKSDNSTDID
;
A
#
# COMPACT_ATOMS: atom_id res chain seq x y z
N MET A 1 -19.38 -1.39 22.93
CA MET A 1 -18.95 -2.74 22.48
C MET A 1 -18.80 -2.89 20.95
N LYS A 2 -19.56 -2.15 20.12
CA LYS A 2 -19.47 -2.20 18.63
C LYS A 2 -18.08 -1.87 18.05
N LEU A 3 -17.37 -0.88 18.60
CA LEU A 3 -16.03 -0.47 18.15
C LEU A 3 -14.99 -1.61 18.20
N LYS A 4 -15.02 -2.44 19.26
CA LYS A 4 -14.08 -3.57 19.41
C LYS A 4 -14.31 -4.66 18.34
N ARG A 5 -15.57 -4.88 17.95
CA ARG A 5 -15.92 -5.88 16.92
C ARG A 5 -15.50 -5.43 15.53
N SER A 6 -15.77 -4.17 15.16
CA SER A 6 -15.36 -3.62 13.86
C SER A 6 -13.83 -3.68 13.69
N GLU A 7 -13.09 -3.28 14.71
CA GLU A 7 -11.63 -3.32 14.68
C GLU A 7 -11.08 -4.76 14.59
N ALA A 8 -11.63 -5.70 15.37
CA ALA A 8 -11.25 -7.10 15.29
C ALA A 8 -11.50 -7.71 13.89
N LEU A 9 -12.66 -7.41 13.30
CA LEU A 9 -12.99 -7.84 11.94
C LEU A 9 -12.02 -7.24 10.92
N LYS A 10 -11.74 -5.93 11.00
CA LYS A 10 -10.78 -5.24 10.13
C LYS A 10 -9.42 -5.92 10.12
N TRP A 11 -8.86 -6.23 11.29
CA TRP A 11 -7.57 -6.93 11.39
C TRP A 11 -7.66 -8.37 10.88
N THR A 12 -8.73 -9.09 11.20
CA THR A 12 -8.98 -10.46 10.72
C THR A 12 -8.97 -10.54 9.19
N CYS A 13 -9.60 -9.58 8.53
CA CYS A 13 -9.60 -9.45 7.08
C CYS A 13 -8.24 -9.08 6.52
N LYS A 14 -7.59 -8.07 7.13
CA LYS A 14 -6.27 -7.58 6.73
C LYS A 14 -5.20 -8.67 6.80
N PHE A 15 -5.28 -9.57 7.78
CA PHE A 15 -4.38 -10.72 7.90
C PHE A 15 -4.81 -11.95 7.09
N GLY A 16 -5.82 -11.81 6.23
CA GLY A 16 -6.14 -12.81 5.22
C GLY A 16 -6.99 -13.98 5.69
N SER A 17 -7.75 -13.83 6.78
CA SER A 17 -8.72 -14.86 7.20
C SER A 17 -9.67 -15.26 6.07
N ILE A 18 -9.75 -16.56 5.80
CA ILE A 18 -10.61 -17.14 4.75
C ILE A 18 -12.07 -16.77 4.98
N LEU A 19 -12.53 -16.82 6.25
CA LEU A 19 -13.91 -16.50 6.61
C LEU A 19 -14.23 -15.04 6.30
N CYS A 20 -13.34 -14.10 6.67
CA CYS A 20 -13.59 -12.71 6.33
C CYS A 20 -13.58 -12.51 4.81
N LYS A 21 -12.59 -13.07 4.10
CA LYS A 21 -12.51 -12.94 2.65
C LYS A 21 -13.79 -13.43 1.98
N SER A 22 -14.25 -14.64 2.32
CA SER A 22 -15.51 -15.18 1.77
C SER A 22 -16.71 -14.27 2.04
N GLU A 23 -16.86 -13.75 3.27
CA GLU A 23 -17.95 -12.84 3.63
C GLU A 23 -17.87 -11.52 2.85
N ALA A 24 -16.66 -10.96 2.72
CA ALA A 24 -16.42 -9.74 1.97
C ALA A 24 -16.70 -9.93 0.48
N THR A 25 -16.25 -11.04 -0.11
CA THR A 25 -16.50 -11.39 -1.51
C THR A 25 -18.01 -11.47 -1.77
N GLU A 26 -18.74 -12.21 -0.93
CA GLU A 26 -20.19 -12.37 -1.07
C GLU A 26 -20.91 -11.02 -1.02
N LYS A 27 -20.59 -10.17 -0.03
CA LYS A 27 -21.17 -8.83 0.11
C LYS A 27 -20.83 -7.94 -1.08
N LEU A 28 -19.58 -7.97 -1.56
CA LEU A 28 -19.14 -7.15 -2.67
C LEU A 28 -19.80 -7.58 -3.98
N LEU A 29 -19.95 -8.88 -4.23
CA LEU A 29 -20.65 -9.41 -5.41
C LEU A 29 -22.13 -9.02 -5.40
N LYS A 30 -22.83 -9.18 -4.26
CA LYS A 30 -24.22 -8.74 -4.11
C LYS A 30 -24.37 -7.24 -4.37
N TRP A 31 -23.44 -6.43 -3.87
CA TRP A 31 -23.40 -4.99 -4.13
C TRP A 31 -23.18 -4.66 -5.61
N PHE A 32 -22.30 -5.39 -6.31
CA PHE A 32 -22.12 -5.20 -7.75
C PHE A 32 -23.36 -5.56 -8.58
N ASP A 33 -24.08 -6.61 -8.18
CA ASP A 33 -25.28 -7.04 -8.88
C ASP A 33 -26.43 -6.04 -8.71
N ASN A 34 -26.60 -5.46 -7.52
CA ASN A 34 -27.60 -4.42 -7.26
C ASN A 34 -27.18 -3.46 -6.13
N PRO A 35 -26.52 -2.33 -6.45
CA PRO A 35 -25.98 -1.41 -5.45
C PRO A 35 -27.03 -0.73 -4.57
N GLU A 36 -28.23 -0.52 -5.10
CA GLU A 36 -29.32 0.22 -4.44
C GLU A 36 -29.94 -0.64 -3.33
N THR A 37 -30.10 -1.94 -3.57
CA THR A 37 -30.72 -2.86 -2.60
C THR A 37 -29.68 -3.56 -1.71
N ASN A 38 -28.44 -3.70 -2.18
CA ASN A 38 -27.34 -4.34 -1.45
C ASN A 38 -26.25 -3.33 -1.05
N ALA A 39 -26.66 -2.13 -0.62
CA ALA A 39 -25.72 -1.09 -0.20
C ALA A 39 -24.79 -1.60 0.91
N LEU A 40 -23.48 -1.44 0.71
CA LEU A 40 -22.51 -1.76 1.74
C LEU A 40 -22.66 -0.75 2.91
N PRO A 41 -22.73 -1.21 4.17
CA PRO A 41 -22.73 -0.31 5.32
C PRO A 41 -21.47 0.56 5.32
N GLU A 42 -21.60 1.85 5.62
CA GLU A 42 -20.48 2.81 5.54
C GLU A 42 -19.27 2.34 6.36
N ASP A 43 -19.50 1.89 7.59
CA ASP A 43 -18.47 1.37 8.51
C ASP A 43 -17.77 0.10 8.02
N ASP A 44 -18.39 -0.63 7.07
CA ASP A 44 -17.93 -1.95 6.60
C ASP A 44 -17.32 -1.88 5.18
N LYS A 45 -17.55 -0.78 4.43
CA LYS A 45 -17.04 -0.58 3.07
C LYS A 45 -15.53 -0.76 2.98
N ASP A 46 -14.78 -0.06 3.82
CA ASP A 46 -13.32 -0.11 3.82
C ASP A 46 -12.81 -1.53 4.10
N ARG A 47 -13.41 -2.24 5.05
CA ARG A 47 -13.06 -3.62 5.39
C ARG A 47 -13.32 -4.56 4.21
N ILE A 48 -14.53 -4.48 3.63
CA ILE A 48 -14.97 -5.34 2.53
C ILE A 48 -14.10 -5.10 1.30
N MET A 49 -13.91 -3.84 0.91
CA MET A 49 -13.04 -3.51 -0.22
C MET A 49 -11.60 -3.95 0.04
N CYS A 50 -11.05 -3.72 1.24
CA CYS A 50 -9.70 -4.13 1.60
C CYS A 50 -9.49 -5.65 1.51
N ALA A 51 -10.44 -6.45 2.01
CA ALA A 51 -10.37 -7.90 1.97
C ALA A 51 -10.27 -8.42 0.53
N GLU A 52 -11.06 -7.83 -0.38
CA GLU A 52 -11.13 -8.23 -1.78
C GLU A 52 -9.97 -7.69 -2.62
N LEU A 53 -9.60 -6.43 -2.41
CA LEU A 53 -8.49 -5.78 -3.12
C LEU A 53 -7.11 -6.34 -2.72
N SER A 54 -7.04 -7.10 -1.62
CA SER A 54 -5.83 -7.84 -1.24
C SER A 54 -5.55 -9.06 -2.13
N THR A 55 -6.51 -9.47 -2.97
CA THR A 55 -6.37 -10.59 -3.90
C THR A 55 -5.72 -10.15 -5.22
N ASP A 56 -5.01 -11.05 -5.89
CA ASP A 56 -4.48 -10.83 -7.25
C ASP A 56 -5.53 -11.09 -8.35
N ASP A 57 -6.82 -11.14 -8.01
CA ASP A 57 -7.89 -11.44 -8.98
C ASP A 57 -8.20 -10.22 -9.87
N GLN A 58 -7.51 -10.15 -11.00
CA GLN A 58 -7.73 -9.12 -12.02
C GLN A 58 -9.16 -9.08 -12.58
N LYS A 59 -9.92 -10.18 -12.56
CA LYS A 59 -11.30 -10.19 -13.05
C LYS A 59 -12.20 -9.41 -12.10
N LEU A 60 -12.01 -9.58 -10.80
CA LEU A 60 -12.72 -8.81 -9.78
C LEU A 60 -12.42 -7.31 -9.93
N TRP A 61 -11.18 -6.97 -10.25
CA TRP A 61 -10.74 -5.57 -10.35
C TRP A 61 -11.32 -4.82 -11.54
N LYS A 62 -11.65 -5.53 -12.62
CA LYS A 62 -12.38 -4.94 -13.76
C LYS A 62 -13.82 -4.59 -13.40
N LYS A 63 -14.42 -5.33 -12.45
CA LYS A 63 -15.79 -5.10 -11.97
C LYS A 63 -15.84 -4.01 -10.91
N VAL A 64 -14.80 -3.90 -10.08
CA VAL A 64 -14.56 -2.75 -9.21
C VAL A 64 -14.24 -1.56 -10.12
N LYS A 65 -15.25 -0.88 -10.67
CA LYS A 65 -15.06 0.51 -11.12
C LYS A 65 -14.85 1.30 -9.85
N PRO A 66 -13.63 1.75 -9.50
CA PRO A 66 -13.48 2.53 -8.28
C PRO A 66 -14.36 3.77 -8.44
N PRO A 67 -15.42 3.95 -7.62
CA PRO A 67 -16.15 5.21 -7.63
C PRO A 67 -15.14 6.29 -7.27
N ASN A 68 -14.93 7.26 -8.16
CA ASN A 68 -14.05 8.43 -8.00
C ASN A 68 -12.99 8.26 -6.89
N ILE A 69 -12.01 7.37 -7.10
CA ILE A 69 -10.60 7.31 -6.67
C ILE A 69 -10.13 7.90 -5.30
N PHE A 70 -11.00 8.34 -4.39
CA PHE A 70 -10.58 9.14 -3.22
C PHE A 70 -10.61 8.42 -1.86
N HIS A 71 -10.94 7.14 -1.78
CA HIS A 71 -10.83 6.43 -0.51
C HIS A 71 -9.40 5.90 -0.36
N ALA A 72 -8.64 6.52 0.54
CA ALA A 72 -7.26 6.15 0.81
C ALA A 72 -7.12 4.73 1.39
N THR A 73 -8.15 4.28 2.12
CA THR A 73 -8.12 3.01 2.87
C THR A 73 -8.05 1.79 1.95
N PRO A 74 -8.93 1.61 0.93
CA PRO A 74 -8.92 0.42 0.10
C PRO A 74 -7.66 0.28 -0.78
N MET A 75 -7.11 1.40 -1.27
CA MET A 75 -5.85 1.40 -2.03
C MET A 75 -4.69 0.84 -1.22
N SER A 76 -4.73 1.09 0.10
CA SER A 76 -3.73 0.61 1.04
C SER A 76 -3.89 -0.87 1.44
N CYS A 77 -4.69 -1.63 0.71
CA CYS A 77 -4.80 -3.08 0.86
C CYS A 77 -4.40 -3.85 -0.41
N ILE A 78 -4.15 -3.12 -1.50
CA ILE A 78 -3.79 -3.69 -2.79
C ILE A 78 -2.35 -4.22 -2.72
N SER A 79 -2.19 -5.49 -3.13
CA SER A 79 -0.86 -6.13 -3.19
C SER A 79 -0.29 -6.21 -4.61
N ASN A 80 -1.12 -6.07 -5.65
CA ASN A 80 -0.63 -6.09 -7.03
C ASN A 80 0.05 -4.75 -7.38
N ILE A 81 1.36 -4.82 -7.57
CA ILE A 81 2.18 -3.65 -7.89
C ILE A 81 1.78 -3.03 -9.24
N SER A 82 1.51 -3.84 -10.27
CA SER A 82 1.19 -3.33 -11.62
C SER A 82 -0.12 -2.54 -11.66
N PHE A 83 -1.12 -2.92 -10.87
CA PHE A 83 -2.34 -2.12 -10.75
C PHE A 83 -2.10 -0.79 -10.03
N LEU A 84 -1.33 -0.80 -8.94
CA LEU A 84 -0.96 0.42 -8.23
C LEU A 84 -0.17 1.36 -9.15
N GLU A 85 0.76 0.85 -9.95
CA GLU A 85 1.49 1.63 -10.95
C GLU A 85 0.55 2.20 -12.02
N ASN A 86 -0.36 1.39 -12.57
CA ASN A 86 -1.36 1.86 -13.54
C ASN A 86 -2.33 2.89 -12.93
N HIS A 87 -2.64 2.77 -11.63
CA HIS A 87 -3.44 3.74 -10.90
C HIS A 87 -2.72 5.09 -10.79
N ILE A 88 -1.43 5.08 -10.42
CA ILE A 88 -0.59 6.28 -10.40
C ILE A 88 -0.45 6.84 -11.81
N PHE A 89 -0.25 6.00 -12.82
CA PHE A 89 -0.15 6.43 -14.21
C PHE A 89 -1.39 7.22 -14.65
N ARG A 90 -2.59 6.74 -14.30
CA ARG A 90 -3.84 7.44 -14.62
C ARG A 90 -3.89 8.86 -14.03
N SER A 91 -3.32 9.09 -12.85
CA SER A 91 -3.28 10.43 -12.25
C SER A 91 -2.41 11.42 -13.04
N ILE A 92 -1.59 10.94 -13.98
CA ILE A 92 -0.76 11.79 -14.84
C ILE A 92 -1.20 11.84 -16.31
N THR A 93 -2.36 11.28 -16.67
CA THR A 93 -2.77 11.15 -18.10
C THR A 93 -3.76 12.20 -18.59
N LYS A 94 -4.55 12.85 -17.73
CA LYS A 94 -5.61 13.81 -18.13
C LYS A 94 -5.47 15.11 -17.35
N ASN A 95 -5.06 16.19 -18.04
CA ASN A 95 -4.79 17.51 -17.46
C ASN A 95 -4.04 17.48 -16.11
N PRO A 96 -2.90 16.78 -16.05
CA PRO A 96 -2.39 16.31 -14.79
C PRO A 96 -1.66 17.41 -14.02
N THR A 97 -2.02 17.56 -12.76
CA THR A 97 -1.28 18.41 -11.83
C THR A 97 -0.30 17.58 -11.00
N TYR A 98 0.82 18.18 -10.62
CA TYR A 98 1.73 17.54 -9.67
C TYR A 98 1.04 17.24 -8.33
N THR A 99 0.08 18.07 -7.93
CA THR A 99 -0.70 17.88 -6.70
C THR A 99 -1.51 16.59 -6.72
N GLU A 100 -2.20 16.30 -7.83
CA GLU A 100 -2.97 15.05 -7.98
C GLU A 100 -2.06 13.82 -7.98
N PHE A 101 -0.92 13.91 -8.67
CA PHE A 101 0.11 12.87 -8.62
C PHE A 101 0.62 12.62 -7.19
N SER A 102 1.01 13.69 -6.49
CA SER A 102 1.53 13.63 -5.12
C SER A 102 0.51 13.01 -4.17
N TYR A 103 -0.75 13.47 -4.24
CA TYR A 103 -1.84 12.91 -3.45
C TYR A 103 -2.07 11.42 -3.74
N THR A 104 -2.11 11.04 -5.01
CA THR A 104 -2.30 9.64 -5.43
C THR A 104 -1.17 8.76 -4.90
N CYS A 105 0.08 9.22 -5.00
CA CYS A 105 1.22 8.49 -4.44
C CYS A 105 1.07 8.30 -2.92
N ARG A 106 0.72 9.36 -2.18
CA ARG A 106 0.50 9.28 -0.72
C ARG A 106 -0.53 8.25 -0.37
N VAL A 107 -1.66 8.23 -1.06
CA VAL A 107 -2.70 7.21 -0.87
C VAL A 107 -2.14 5.80 -1.07
N VAL A 108 -1.42 5.59 -2.18
CA VAL A 108 -0.87 4.27 -2.54
C VAL A 108 0.15 3.76 -1.52
N TYR A 109 1.12 4.57 -1.12
CA TYR A 109 2.20 4.10 -0.24
C TYR A 109 1.86 4.13 1.26
N SER A 110 0.72 4.72 1.65
CA SER A 110 0.45 5.03 3.07
C SER A 110 0.50 3.82 4.00
N ASN A 111 0.00 2.65 3.58
CA ASN A 111 -0.10 1.47 4.44
C ASN A 111 0.35 0.13 3.81
N THR A 112 1.06 0.12 2.67
CA THR A 112 1.55 -1.13 2.08
C THR A 112 2.99 -1.05 1.58
N GLU A 113 3.72 -2.15 1.79
CA GLU A 113 5.03 -2.38 1.17
C GLU A 113 4.94 -2.42 -0.37
N HIS A 114 3.86 -3.00 -0.89
CA HIS A 114 3.57 -3.03 -2.32
C HIS A 114 3.38 -1.63 -2.91
N GLY A 115 2.71 -0.73 -2.18
CA GLY A 115 2.50 0.65 -2.59
C GLY A 115 3.76 1.49 -2.58
N VAL A 116 4.62 1.34 -1.57
CA VAL A 116 5.96 1.95 -1.57
C VAL A 116 6.76 1.47 -2.78
N THR A 117 6.70 0.17 -3.09
CA THR A 117 7.38 -0.41 -4.25
C THR A 117 6.83 0.13 -5.58
N ALA A 118 5.51 0.21 -5.72
CA ALA A 118 4.84 0.74 -6.90
C ALA A 118 5.21 2.20 -7.15
N VAL A 119 5.20 3.05 -6.12
CA VAL A 119 5.58 4.47 -6.24
C VAL A 119 7.05 4.62 -6.62
N LEU A 120 7.95 3.83 -6.01
CA LEU A 120 9.38 3.85 -6.37
C LEU A 120 9.63 3.40 -7.81
N ASN A 121 8.94 2.35 -8.27
CA ASN A 121 9.02 1.90 -9.66
C ASN A 121 8.53 2.99 -10.61
N PHE A 122 7.37 3.58 -10.28
CA PHE A 122 6.75 4.62 -11.09
C PHE A 122 7.67 5.84 -11.25
N ILE A 123 8.19 6.37 -10.15
CA ILE A 123 9.08 7.55 -10.18
C ILE A 123 10.37 7.24 -10.96
N ASN A 124 10.93 6.04 -10.82
CA ASN A 124 12.12 5.63 -11.59
C ASN A 124 11.86 5.58 -13.10
N ASN A 125 10.68 5.12 -13.51
CA ASN A 125 10.36 4.90 -14.91
C ASN A 125 9.79 6.14 -15.61
N HIS A 126 9.18 7.06 -14.86
CA HIS A 126 8.41 8.19 -15.40
C HIS A 126 8.91 9.57 -14.94
N TYR A 127 10.16 9.68 -14.46
CA TYR A 127 10.69 10.94 -13.96
C TYR A 127 10.57 12.09 -14.97
N LYS A 128 10.81 11.84 -16.26
CA LYS A 128 10.73 12.85 -17.33
C LYS A 128 9.29 13.35 -17.52
N GLU A 129 8.31 12.46 -17.42
CA GLU A 129 6.89 12.81 -17.49
C GLU A 129 6.47 13.62 -16.27
N LEU A 130 7.00 13.28 -15.09
CA LEU A 130 6.75 14.04 -13.85
C LEU A 130 7.23 15.49 -13.94
N THR A 131 8.37 15.74 -14.60
CA THR A 131 8.87 17.12 -14.75
C THR A 131 8.00 17.99 -15.64
N ASN A 132 7.11 17.39 -16.44
CA ASN A 132 6.20 18.10 -17.35
C ASN A 132 4.82 18.36 -16.74
N LEU A 133 4.56 17.92 -15.50
CA LEU A 133 3.28 18.14 -14.83
C LEU A 133 3.05 19.61 -14.49
N ASN A 134 1.79 20.06 -14.59
CA ASN A 134 1.43 21.40 -14.16
C ASN A 134 1.70 21.57 -12.66
N GLY A 135 2.38 22.65 -12.28
CA GLY A 135 2.76 22.95 -10.91
C GLY A 135 3.88 22.06 -10.35
N TYR A 136 4.59 21.31 -11.20
CA TYR A 136 5.81 20.61 -10.83
C TYR A 136 6.87 21.59 -10.29
N SER A 137 7.57 21.18 -9.24
CA SER A 137 8.87 21.73 -8.90
C SER A 137 9.74 20.63 -8.32
N ILE A 138 11.05 20.75 -8.54
CA ILE A 138 12.01 19.77 -8.02
C ILE A 138 11.95 19.68 -6.48
N ASP A 139 11.64 20.78 -5.80
CA ASP A 139 11.54 20.80 -4.33
C ASP A 139 10.30 20.08 -3.82
N LYS A 140 9.16 20.14 -4.53
CA LYS A 140 7.99 19.32 -4.21
C LYS A 140 8.30 17.83 -4.35
N LEU A 141 9.00 17.45 -5.42
CA LEU A 141 9.42 16.06 -5.62
C LEU A 141 10.39 15.60 -4.53
N LYS A 142 11.39 16.41 -4.19
CA LYS A 142 12.33 16.11 -3.09
C LYS A 142 11.58 15.91 -1.77
N ASN A 143 10.60 16.76 -1.48
CA ASN A 143 9.78 16.63 -0.27
C ASN A 143 8.97 15.32 -0.27
N ASP A 144 8.27 15.01 -1.37
CA ASP A 144 7.49 13.77 -1.46
C ASP A 144 8.36 12.51 -1.38
N ILE A 145 9.55 12.51 -2.00
CA ILE A 145 10.49 11.40 -1.87
C ILE A 145 11.03 11.27 -0.44
N SER A 146 11.27 12.40 0.24
CA SER A 146 11.69 12.38 1.65
C SER A 146 10.61 11.76 2.55
N ILE A 147 9.33 12.05 2.29
CA ILE A 147 8.21 11.44 3.01
C ILE A 147 8.09 9.94 2.67
N LEU A 148 8.23 9.58 1.39
CA LEU A 148 8.23 8.18 0.94
C LEU A 148 9.36 7.37 1.58
N ALA A 149 10.56 7.97 1.73
CA ALA A 149 11.70 7.32 2.36
C ALA A 149 11.39 6.85 3.79
N ILE A 150 10.58 7.62 4.55
CA ILE A 150 10.14 7.24 5.90
C ILE A 150 9.27 5.97 5.91
N LYS A 151 8.75 5.55 4.75
CA LYS A 151 7.91 4.36 4.56
C LYS A 151 8.68 3.14 4.03
N ILE A 152 9.95 3.28 3.68
CA ILE A 152 10.77 2.15 3.20
C ILE A 152 11.06 1.18 4.35
N ARG A 153 10.86 -0.12 4.12
CA ARG A 153 11.01 -1.17 5.14
C ARG A 153 11.92 -2.32 4.74
N ASN A 154 12.44 -2.33 3.50
CA ASN A 154 13.35 -3.38 3.04
C ASN A 154 14.47 -2.85 2.13
N LYS A 155 15.50 -3.68 1.94
CA LYS A 155 16.68 -3.36 1.12
C LYS A 155 16.34 -3.13 -0.36
N LYS A 156 15.41 -3.89 -0.93
CA LYS A 156 15.00 -3.75 -2.35
C LYS A 156 14.40 -2.37 -2.65
N GLN A 157 13.55 -1.85 -1.76
CA GLN A 157 12.99 -0.50 -1.86
C GLN A 157 14.06 0.57 -1.67
N ARG A 158 14.94 0.39 -0.68
CA ARG A 158 16.08 1.27 -0.45
C ARG A 158 16.97 1.36 -1.68
N ASP A 159 17.27 0.24 -2.33
CA ASP A 159 18.14 0.21 -3.51
C ASP A 159 17.48 0.86 -4.73
N LYS A 160 16.15 0.75 -4.87
CA LYS A 160 15.38 1.50 -5.87
C LYS A 160 15.44 3.01 -5.62
N LEU A 161 15.34 3.45 -4.36
CA LEU A 161 15.50 4.86 -4.01
C LEU A 161 16.92 5.35 -4.30
N LYS A 162 17.95 4.58 -3.93
CA LYS A 162 19.35 4.90 -4.21
C LYS A 162 19.59 5.04 -5.72
N THR A 163 19.11 4.08 -6.51
CA THR A 163 19.22 4.10 -7.98
C THR A 163 18.59 5.37 -8.56
N PHE A 164 17.41 5.76 -8.07
CA PHE A 164 16.75 7.00 -8.48
C PHE A 164 17.62 8.23 -8.20
N ILE A 165 18.15 8.33 -6.96
CA ILE A 165 18.96 9.47 -6.52
C ILE A 165 20.24 9.57 -7.35
N GLU A 166 20.94 8.46 -7.54
CA GLU A 166 22.20 8.43 -8.29
C GLU A 166 22.00 8.79 -9.77
N SER A 167 20.94 8.27 -10.39
CA SER A 167 20.59 8.55 -11.78
C SER A 167 20.22 10.01 -12.02
N ASN A 168 19.77 10.72 -10.99
CA ASN A 168 19.27 12.10 -11.07
C ASN A 168 20.06 13.07 -10.17
N LYS A 169 21.31 12.72 -9.83
CA LYS A 169 22.13 13.43 -8.84
C LYS A 169 22.29 14.93 -9.16
N VAL A 170 22.45 15.26 -10.43
CA VAL A 170 22.59 16.66 -10.89
C VAL A 170 21.33 17.48 -10.56
N SER A 171 20.14 16.95 -10.85
CA SER A 171 18.87 17.64 -10.57
C SER A 171 18.53 17.67 -9.08
N LEU A 172 18.91 16.62 -8.35
CA LEU A 172 18.56 16.47 -6.93
C LEU A 172 19.55 17.15 -5.97
N ASN A 173 20.74 17.51 -6.44
CA ASN A 173 21.77 18.27 -5.72
C ASN A 173 22.02 17.77 -4.27
N GLY A 174 22.09 16.44 -4.09
CA GLY A 174 22.32 15.82 -2.77
C GLY A 174 21.20 15.99 -1.74
N ALA A 175 20.08 16.64 -2.09
CA ALA A 175 19.01 16.95 -1.14
C ALA A 175 18.38 15.70 -0.48
N LEU A 176 18.48 14.55 -1.14
CA LEU A 176 17.93 13.27 -0.69
C LEU A 176 18.95 12.37 0.02
N ASP A 177 20.21 12.79 0.18
CA ASP A 177 21.23 11.99 0.88
C ASP A 177 20.84 11.74 2.33
N ARG A 178 20.21 12.75 2.97
CA ARG A 178 19.64 12.62 4.32
C ARG A 178 18.49 11.61 4.38
N ALA A 179 17.64 11.58 3.36
CA ALA A 179 16.53 10.62 3.29
C ALA A 179 17.07 9.19 3.13
N LEU A 180 18.07 8.98 2.29
CA LEU A 180 18.71 7.66 2.13
C LEU A 180 19.45 7.22 3.40
N ALA A 181 20.17 8.12 4.06
CA ALA A 181 20.83 7.84 5.33
C ALA A 181 19.84 7.48 6.45
N TYR A 182 18.67 8.14 6.47
CA TYR A 182 17.58 7.78 7.38
C TYR A 182 17.09 6.36 7.12
N VAL A 183 16.83 5.99 5.86
CA VAL A 183 16.44 4.63 5.49
C VAL A 183 17.48 3.60 5.93
N ASP A 184 18.77 3.88 5.69
CA ASP A 184 19.86 2.98 6.11
C ASP A 184 19.91 2.76 7.62
N LYS A 185 19.63 3.82 8.40
CA LYS A 185 19.53 3.73 9.85
C LYS A 185 18.32 2.88 10.28
N GLU A 186 17.14 3.13 9.72
CA GLU A 186 15.93 2.37 10.04
C GLU A 186 16.05 0.89 9.68
N LEU A 187 16.62 0.57 8.52
CA LEU A 187 16.84 -0.83 8.13
C LEU A 187 17.79 -1.57 9.08
N LYS A 188 18.81 -0.88 9.63
CA LYS A 188 19.68 -1.46 10.65
C LYS A 188 18.93 -1.74 11.97
N ILE A 189 18.01 -0.85 12.35
CA ILE A 189 17.16 -1.06 13.53
C ILE A 189 16.24 -2.25 13.31
N ILE A 190 15.57 -2.31 12.16
CA ILE A 190 14.71 -3.43 11.77
C ILE A 190 15.51 -4.74 11.79
N ASP A 191 16.65 -4.81 11.11
CA ASP A 191 17.47 -6.03 11.07
C ASP A 191 17.90 -6.48 12.48
N LYS A 192 18.16 -5.53 13.40
CA LYS A 192 18.56 -5.81 14.79
C LYS A 192 17.39 -6.27 15.67
N GLU A 193 16.22 -5.64 15.56
CA GLU A 193 15.08 -5.86 16.45
C GLU A 193 14.11 -6.94 15.97
N LEU A 194 14.04 -7.18 14.66
CA LEU A 194 13.09 -8.12 14.08
C LEU A 194 13.49 -9.57 14.36
N HIS A 195 14.77 -9.86 14.54
CA HIS A 195 15.27 -11.21 14.80
C HIS A 195 14.75 -11.76 16.15
N PRO A 196 14.93 -11.08 17.30
CA PRO A 196 14.33 -11.50 18.57
C PRO A 196 12.80 -11.63 18.52
N PHE A 197 12.13 -10.73 17.78
CA PHE A 197 10.67 -10.77 17.67
C PHE A 197 10.19 -11.99 16.89
N LYS A 198 10.88 -12.34 15.79
CA LYS A 198 10.59 -13.54 15.01
C LYS A 198 10.78 -14.80 15.84
N GLU A 199 11.90 -14.90 16.57
CA GLU A 199 12.15 -16.02 17.47
C GLU A 199 11.06 -16.15 18.55
N PHE A 200 10.64 -15.02 19.15
CA PHE A 200 9.53 -15.01 20.10
C PHE A 200 8.23 -15.54 19.48
N PHE A 201 7.86 -15.09 18.29
CA PHE A 201 6.65 -15.56 17.60
C PHE A 201 6.72 -17.05 17.26
N ASP A 202 7.83 -17.49 16.67
CA ASP A 202 8.02 -18.89 16.29
C ASP A 202 7.96 -19.82 17.50
N ASN A 203 8.59 -19.44 18.62
CA ASN A 203 8.62 -20.24 19.86
C ASN A 203 7.27 -20.30 20.60
N ASN A 204 6.42 -19.28 20.47
CA ASN A 204 5.14 -19.22 21.20
C ASN A 204 3.95 -19.69 20.36
N MET A 205 4.02 -19.57 19.03
CA MET A 205 2.94 -20.01 18.14
C MET A 205 3.01 -21.51 17.83
N ARG A 206 4.21 -22.09 17.70
CA ARG A 206 4.37 -23.55 17.47
C ARG A 206 3.92 -24.39 18.67
N LYS A 207 4.18 -23.93 19.90
CA LYS A 207 3.75 -24.64 21.13
C LYS A 207 2.24 -24.81 21.27
N LYS A 208 1.43 -24.06 20.52
CA LYS A 208 -0.03 -24.19 20.52
C LYS A 208 -0.57 -25.16 19.47
N SER A 209 0.14 -25.45 18.38
CA SER A 209 -0.32 -26.43 17.39
C SER A 209 -0.17 -27.86 17.88
N ASP A 210 0.87 -28.13 18.68
CA ASP A 210 1.21 -29.48 19.10
C ASP A 210 0.35 -29.98 20.29
N ASN A 211 -0.46 -29.10 20.88
CA ASN A 211 -1.36 -29.42 22.01
C ASN A 211 -2.86 -29.43 21.61
N SER A 212 -3.20 -29.35 20.32
CA SER A 212 -4.61 -29.33 19.86
C SER A 212 -5.08 -30.60 19.17
N THR A 213 -4.39 -31.74 19.35
CA THR A 213 -4.78 -33.04 18.77
C THR A 213 -5.68 -33.90 19.66
N ASP A 214 -6.05 -33.46 20.87
CA ASP A 214 -6.91 -34.25 21.78
C ASP A 214 -8.21 -33.51 22.10
N ILE A 215 -9.15 -33.45 21.16
CA ILE A 215 -10.59 -33.36 21.44
C ILE A 215 -11.33 -34.20 20.37
N ASP A 216 -11.49 -35.49 20.67
CA ASP A 216 -12.54 -36.35 20.12
C ASP A 216 -13.88 -36.07 20.83
#